data_AF-A0A6L6TMV4-F1
#
_entry.id   AF-A0A6L6TMV4-F1
#
_cell.length_a   1.000
_cell.length_b   1.000
_cell.length_c   1.000
_cell.angle_alpha   90.00
_cell.angle_beta   90.00
_cell.angle_gamma   90.00
#
_symmetry.space_group_name_H-M   'P 1'
#
loop_
_entity.id
_entity.type
_entity.pdbx_description
1 polymer ?
#
loop_
_entity_poly.entity_id
_entity_poly.type
_entity_poly.pdbx_seq_one_letter_code
_entity_poly.pdbx_strand_id
1 'polypeptide(L)'
;MIGHESNTALLQQQAAEAKPAKKKKPTAQTKSIAEIISQIFTISFDKDHNIKPATLTKTDFRAIINCQTTVELDLHLSDRVAEDARKTDPQLNTLALLVVATSRCREDAQRKVLLTFCVRLASALWINRHRESHDLFQDILDGDKGLDSTPLRFLCNAIAALYNKRIEHVRALVVTPPTTTHSLVDTLPDSTLPTPTELASQRDNLLLIGGLWLLAKGQCDPSQLIVFFAELLEERQSRTKSKRDVALYLAEQYAQHESLLADTLDYFKQQANEKATHGKRLQSALEHSEQEAARLRTQITELKRTTEEQSQRIAALEAETTKLLHTFEEQQLDERAKRTHLRDNTGQVKARAFNLLTEDVLEPLKLSLSALQREKPKTEVAAHHIELAVESIEKDIKWFKE
;
A
#
# COMPACT_ATOMS: atom_id res chain seq x y z
N MET A 1 -42.51 108.43 13.57
CA MET A 1 -43.96 108.37 13.31
C MET A 1 -44.23 107.20 12.38
N ILE A 2 -45.12 106.31 12.83
CA ILE A 2 -46.01 105.34 12.14
C ILE A 2 -46.09 105.52 10.60
N GLY A 3 -46.12 104.51 9.72
CA GLY A 3 -46.24 103.05 9.81
C GLY A 3 -46.64 102.45 8.44
N HIS A 4 -46.73 101.10 8.36
CA HIS A 4 -47.41 100.23 7.37
C HIS A 4 -47.03 100.37 5.87
N GLU A 5 -46.90 99.32 5.04
CA GLU A 5 -47.70 98.10 4.90
C GLU A 5 -47.00 97.09 3.95
N SER A 6 -47.32 95.80 4.13
CA SER A 6 -46.90 94.67 3.28
C SER A 6 -47.90 94.42 2.16
N ASN A 7 -47.47 93.96 0.97
CA ASN A 7 -48.13 92.84 0.24
C ASN A 7 -47.42 92.42 -1.07
N THR A 8 -46.84 91.22 -1.04
CA THR A 8 -47.10 90.03 -1.87
C THR A 8 -47.44 90.13 -3.38
N ALA A 9 -46.61 89.44 -4.18
CA ALA A 9 -46.94 88.40 -5.19
C ALA A 9 -46.59 88.64 -6.69
N LEU A 10 -46.03 87.55 -7.25
CA LEU A 10 -45.99 87.07 -8.65
C LEU A 10 -44.80 87.43 -9.59
N LEU A 11 -43.82 86.51 -9.58
CA LEU A 11 -43.39 85.63 -10.70
C LEU A 11 -43.36 86.16 -12.14
N GLN A 12 -42.14 86.20 -12.72
CA GLN A 12 -41.79 85.59 -14.02
C GLN A 12 -40.26 85.53 -14.15
N GLN A 13 -39.66 84.35 -13.94
CA GLN A 13 -39.03 83.52 -14.98
C GLN A 13 -37.92 84.21 -15.80
N GLN A 14 -36.67 83.97 -15.42
CA GLN A 14 -35.56 83.82 -16.38
C GLN A 14 -34.80 82.53 -16.07
N ALA A 15 -34.83 81.66 -17.06
CA ALA A 15 -34.04 80.44 -17.14
C ALA A 15 -32.57 80.80 -17.36
N ALA A 16 -31.70 80.30 -16.48
CA ALA A 16 -30.27 80.14 -16.76
C ALA A 16 -29.87 78.74 -16.32
N GLU A 17 -29.29 78.00 -17.26
CA GLU A 17 -28.97 76.58 -17.20
C GLU A 17 -28.10 76.22 -15.98
N ALA A 18 -28.69 75.50 -15.03
CA ALA A 18 -27.95 74.81 -13.99
C ALA A 18 -27.50 73.44 -14.51
N LYS A 19 -26.19 73.32 -14.79
CA LYS A 19 -25.51 72.03 -14.93
C LYS A 19 -25.89 71.12 -13.74
N PRO A 20 -26.31 69.86 -13.96
CA PRO A 20 -26.66 69.00 -12.85
C PRO A 20 -25.41 68.72 -12.01
N ALA A 21 -25.47 69.10 -10.74
CA ALA A 21 -24.49 68.73 -9.74
C ALA A 21 -24.34 67.20 -9.77
N LYS A 22 -23.15 66.73 -10.16
CA LYS A 22 -22.76 65.32 -10.06
C LYS A 22 -23.04 64.88 -8.62
N LYS A 23 -24.03 64.00 -8.44
CA LYS A 23 -24.21 63.22 -7.21
C LYS A 23 -22.85 62.62 -6.87
N LYS A 24 -22.22 63.08 -5.79
CA LYS A 24 -21.02 62.46 -5.23
C LYS A 24 -21.40 61.00 -4.97
N LYS A 25 -20.73 60.07 -5.65
CA LYS A 25 -20.73 58.65 -5.28
C LYS A 25 -20.35 58.60 -3.79
N PRO A 26 -21.06 57.83 -2.96
CA PRO A 26 -20.63 57.61 -1.59
C PRO A 26 -19.23 56.98 -1.66
N THR A 27 -18.25 57.65 -1.05
CA THR A 27 -16.93 57.12 -0.79
C THR A 27 -17.13 55.84 0.01
N ALA A 28 -16.75 54.69 -0.55
CA ALA A 28 -16.81 53.41 0.14
C ALA A 28 -15.93 53.50 1.39
N GLN A 29 -16.56 53.60 2.56
CA GLN A 29 -15.86 53.40 3.83
C GLN A 29 -15.27 51.99 3.80
N THR A 30 -13.95 51.90 4.00
CA THR A 30 -13.26 50.65 4.25
C THR A 30 -13.78 50.10 5.57
N LYS A 31 -14.72 49.15 5.51
CA LYS A 31 -15.27 48.46 6.69
C LYS A 31 -14.15 47.80 7.48
N SER A 32 -14.24 47.83 8.80
CA SER A 32 -13.31 47.08 9.65
C SER A 32 -13.53 45.57 9.50
N ILE A 33 -12.52 44.74 9.78
CA ILE A 33 -12.70 43.27 9.71
C ILE A 33 -13.75 42.78 10.71
N ALA A 34 -13.82 43.39 11.91
CA ALA A 34 -14.85 43.05 12.90
C ALA A 34 -16.28 43.33 12.37
N GLU A 35 -16.47 44.45 11.66
CA GLU A 35 -17.74 44.77 10.99
C GLU A 35 -18.05 43.79 9.86
N ILE A 36 -17.05 43.42 9.06
CA ILE A 36 -17.21 42.42 7.99
C ILE A 36 -17.69 41.10 8.59
N ILE A 37 -17.00 40.59 9.62
CA ILE A 37 -17.36 39.34 10.30
C ILE A 37 -18.78 39.42 10.88
N SER A 38 -19.13 40.51 11.55
CA SER A 38 -20.48 40.69 12.11
C SER A 38 -21.55 40.65 11.02
N GLN A 39 -21.33 41.37 9.91
CA GLN A 39 -22.28 41.46 8.81
C GLN A 39 -22.47 40.14 8.06
N ILE A 40 -21.43 39.32 7.94
CA ILE A 40 -21.49 38.02 7.25
C ILE A 40 -22.51 37.09 7.90
N PHE A 41 -22.55 37.06 9.23
CA PHE A 41 -23.39 36.15 10.00
C PHE A 41 -24.67 36.81 10.52
N THR A 42 -24.85 38.13 10.37
CA THR A 42 -26.05 38.81 10.85
C THR A 42 -27.31 38.19 10.25
N ILE A 43 -28.28 37.88 11.11
CA ILE A 43 -29.57 37.35 10.68
C ILE A 43 -30.29 38.39 9.82
N SER A 44 -30.60 38.00 8.59
CA SER A 44 -31.46 38.77 7.69
C SER A 44 -32.52 37.86 7.10
N PHE A 45 -33.66 38.42 6.72
CA PHE A 45 -34.78 37.64 6.18
C PHE A 45 -34.94 37.89 4.68
N ASP A 46 -35.31 36.85 3.95
CA ASP A 46 -35.72 36.97 2.55
C ASP A 46 -37.18 37.40 2.42
N LYS A 47 -37.62 37.65 1.17
CA LYS A 47 -38.99 38.05 0.83
C LYS A 47 -40.04 37.08 1.36
N ASP A 48 -39.67 35.82 1.51
CA ASP A 48 -40.51 34.74 2.01
C ASP A 48 -40.41 34.53 3.54
N HIS A 49 -39.85 35.50 4.28
CA HIS A 49 -39.60 35.43 5.73
C HIS A 49 -38.66 34.30 6.20
N ASN A 50 -37.94 33.65 5.28
CA ASN A 50 -36.90 32.69 5.60
C ASN A 50 -35.59 33.40 5.98
N ILE A 51 -34.82 32.83 6.91
CA ILE A 51 -33.49 33.33 7.26
C ILE A 51 -32.57 33.18 6.04
N LYS A 52 -31.92 34.26 5.62
CA LYS A 52 -30.92 34.23 4.56
C LYS A 52 -29.67 33.51 5.05
N PRO A 53 -29.08 32.64 4.22
CA PRO A 53 -27.81 32.02 4.56
C PRO A 53 -26.71 33.09 4.66
N ALA A 54 -25.77 32.89 5.58
CA ALA A 54 -24.58 33.72 5.68
C ALA A 54 -23.83 33.68 4.34
N THR A 55 -23.33 34.82 3.88
CA THR A 55 -22.57 34.88 2.62
C THR A 55 -21.34 35.77 2.77
N LEU A 56 -20.19 35.24 2.38
CA LEU A 56 -18.96 36.00 2.27
C LEU A 56 -18.81 36.52 0.84
N THR A 57 -18.93 37.83 0.65
CA THR A 57 -18.82 38.43 -0.69
C THR A 57 -17.37 38.42 -1.19
N LYS A 58 -17.19 38.48 -2.52
CA LYS A 58 -15.84 38.57 -3.14
C LYS A 58 -15.07 39.81 -2.67
N THR A 59 -15.76 40.90 -2.36
CA THR A 59 -15.14 42.13 -1.85
C THR A 59 -14.65 41.95 -0.43
N ASP A 60 -15.46 41.34 0.44
CA ASP A 60 -15.10 41.08 1.83
C ASP A 60 -13.96 40.05 1.93
N PHE A 61 -14.01 39.01 1.09
CA PHE A 61 -12.93 38.02 0.97
C PHE A 61 -11.59 38.67 0.63
N ARG A 62 -11.56 39.60 -0.34
CA ARG A 62 -10.35 40.35 -0.70
C ARG A 62 -9.91 41.32 0.39
N ALA A 63 -10.86 41.94 1.09
CA ALA A 63 -10.56 42.85 2.19
C ALA A 63 -9.84 42.11 3.34
N ILE A 64 -10.27 40.89 3.66
CA ILE A 64 -9.63 40.03 4.67
C ILE A 64 -8.21 39.66 4.25
N ILE A 65 -8.02 39.17 3.01
CA ILE A 65 -6.70 38.77 2.49
C ILE A 65 -5.67 39.91 2.51
N ASN A 66 -6.12 41.12 2.17
CA ASN A 66 -5.26 42.29 2.03
C ASN A 66 -5.14 43.12 3.32
N CYS A 67 -5.68 42.65 4.44
CA CYS A 67 -5.60 43.39 5.69
C CYS A 67 -4.17 43.41 6.22
N GLN A 68 -3.67 44.62 6.46
CA GLN A 68 -2.30 44.88 6.94
C GLN A 68 -2.26 45.28 8.41
N THR A 69 -3.40 45.63 9.00
CA THR A 69 -3.48 46.09 10.39
C THR A 69 -3.88 44.91 11.28
N THR A 70 -3.21 44.77 12.43
CA THR A 70 -3.64 43.83 13.45
C THR A 70 -5.04 44.21 13.93
N VAL A 71 -6.00 43.31 13.76
CA VAL A 71 -7.39 43.53 14.12
C VAL A 71 -7.58 43.10 15.56
N GLU A 72 -8.12 44.01 16.37
CA GLU A 72 -8.63 43.66 17.69
C GLU A 72 -10.03 43.04 17.51
N LEU A 73 -10.10 41.72 17.70
CA LEU A 73 -11.35 40.98 17.76
C LEU A 73 -11.70 40.76 19.23
N ASP A 74 -12.73 41.45 19.70
CA ASP A 74 -13.25 41.31 21.06
C ASP A 74 -13.76 39.87 21.32
N LEU A 75 -13.52 39.35 22.51
CA LEU A 75 -14.05 38.05 22.97
C LEU A 75 -15.58 38.01 22.91
N HIS A 76 -16.27 39.12 23.20
CA HIS A 76 -17.73 39.19 23.10
C HIS A 76 -18.23 39.19 21.65
N LEU A 77 -17.35 39.38 20.65
CA LEU A 77 -17.73 39.27 19.25
C LEU A 77 -17.97 37.80 18.86
N SER A 78 -17.15 36.86 19.33
CA SER A 78 -17.31 35.44 18.95
C SER A 78 -18.62 34.85 19.47
N ASP A 79 -19.03 35.21 20.69
CA ASP A 79 -20.27 34.70 21.28
C ASP A 79 -21.51 35.23 20.56
N ARG A 80 -21.51 36.54 20.24
CA ARG A 80 -22.58 37.17 19.46
C ARG A 80 -22.69 36.56 18.06
N VAL A 81 -21.55 36.44 17.38
CA VAL A 81 -21.50 35.86 16.03
C VAL A 81 -21.87 34.38 16.05
N ALA A 82 -21.55 33.63 17.11
CA ALA A 82 -21.90 32.22 17.22
C ALA A 82 -23.41 32.00 17.27
N GLU A 83 -24.17 32.79 18.02
CA GLU A 83 -25.63 32.65 18.09
C GLU A 83 -26.32 32.91 16.75
N ASP A 84 -25.84 33.91 16.00
CA ASP A 84 -26.37 34.20 14.67
C ASP A 84 -25.91 33.14 13.65
N ALA A 85 -24.64 32.76 13.69
CA ALA A 85 -24.06 31.75 12.79
C ALA A 85 -24.70 30.37 12.93
N ARG A 86 -25.20 29.99 14.12
CA ARG A 86 -26.00 28.76 14.31
C ARG A 86 -27.19 28.69 13.36
N LYS A 87 -27.80 29.83 13.06
CA LYS A 87 -29.01 29.93 12.23
C LYS A 87 -28.67 30.20 10.77
N THR A 88 -27.66 31.02 10.51
CA THR A 88 -27.31 31.46 9.15
C THR A 88 -26.29 30.56 8.45
N ASP A 89 -25.47 29.81 9.19
CA ASP A 89 -24.41 28.93 8.64
C ASP A 89 -24.31 27.57 9.38
N PRO A 90 -25.41 26.79 9.47
CA PRO A 90 -25.42 25.52 10.23
C PRO A 90 -24.44 24.47 9.68
N GLN A 91 -24.10 24.55 8.39
CA GLN A 91 -23.15 23.66 7.72
C GLN A 91 -21.69 24.19 7.78
N LEU A 92 -21.43 25.37 8.36
CA LEU A 92 -20.10 25.99 8.42
C LEU A 92 -19.49 26.32 7.04
N ASN A 93 -20.30 26.51 6.00
CA ASN A 93 -19.81 26.80 4.65
C ASN A 93 -19.12 28.17 4.62
N THR A 94 -19.76 29.17 5.22
CA THR A 94 -19.27 30.55 5.21
C THR A 94 -18.09 30.71 6.18
N LEU A 95 -18.13 30.02 7.33
CA LEU A 95 -16.98 29.92 8.22
C LEU A 95 -15.76 29.26 7.56
N ALA A 96 -15.96 28.17 6.81
CA ALA A 96 -14.88 27.54 6.05
C ALA A 96 -14.26 28.49 5.01
N LEU A 97 -15.09 29.25 4.29
CA LEU A 97 -14.61 30.28 3.36
C LEU A 97 -13.85 31.41 4.06
N LEU A 98 -14.30 31.82 5.25
CA LEU A 98 -13.61 32.80 6.09
C LEU A 98 -12.24 32.31 6.55
N VAL A 99 -12.12 31.02 6.91
CA VAL A 99 -10.85 30.38 7.28
C VAL A 99 -9.89 30.31 6.08
N VAL A 100 -10.40 30.02 4.88
CA VAL A 100 -9.60 30.07 3.64
C VAL A 100 -9.14 31.50 3.32
N ALA A 101 -10.00 32.51 3.52
CA ALA A 101 -9.59 33.91 3.37
C ALA A 101 -8.47 34.27 4.36
N THR A 102 -8.65 33.82 5.61
CA THR A 102 -7.71 34.05 6.71
C THR A 102 -6.35 33.38 6.49
N SER A 103 -6.32 32.13 6.01
CA SER A 103 -5.08 31.41 5.75
C SER A 103 -4.24 32.07 4.64
N ARG A 104 -4.88 32.86 3.77
CA ARG A 104 -4.26 33.63 2.69
C ARG A 104 -3.87 35.07 3.10
N CYS A 105 -4.11 35.47 4.35
CA CYS A 105 -3.65 36.77 4.86
C CYS A 105 -2.12 36.85 4.78
N ARG A 106 -1.63 37.99 4.26
CA ARG A 106 -0.19 38.26 4.08
C ARG A 106 0.54 38.45 5.40
N GLU A 107 -0.12 39.08 6.37
CA GLU A 107 0.44 39.36 7.69
C GLU A 107 0.26 38.17 8.64
N ASP A 108 1.36 37.59 9.09
CA ASP A 108 1.37 36.39 9.94
C ASP A 108 0.68 36.60 11.29
N ALA A 109 0.88 37.76 11.91
CA ALA A 109 0.22 38.11 13.18
C ALA A 109 -1.30 38.17 13.02
N GLN A 110 -1.76 38.78 11.92
CA GLN A 110 -3.17 38.90 11.60
C GLN A 110 -3.81 37.56 11.23
N ARG A 111 -3.09 36.73 10.46
CA ARG A 111 -3.49 35.36 10.15
C ARG A 111 -3.75 34.55 11.41
N LYS A 112 -2.87 34.65 12.42
CA LYS A 112 -3.03 33.94 13.70
C LYS A 112 -4.26 34.40 14.46
N VAL A 113 -4.46 35.72 14.64
CA VAL A 113 -5.60 36.28 15.38
C VAL A 113 -6.94 35.87 14.74
N LEU A 114 -7.06 36.03 13.41
CA LEU A 114 -8.27 35.66 12.68
C LEU A 114 -8.53 34.16 12.72
N LEU A 115 -7.48 33.33 12.63
CA LEU A 115 -7.63 31.88 12.65
C LEU A 115 -8.06 31.40 14.03
N THR A 116 -7.49 31.96 15.10
CA THR A 116 -7.95 31.71 16.48
C THR A 116 -9.42 32.11 16.66
N PHE A 117 -9.84 33.26 16.11
CA PHE A 117 -11.24 33.64 16.13
C PHE A 117 -12.14 32.61 15.40
N CYS A 118 -11.74 32.18 14.20
CA CYS A 118 -12.52 31.20 13.43
C CYS A 118 -12.60 29.84 14.13
N VAL A 119 -11.53 29.41 14.80
CA VAL A 119 -11.50 28.16 15.59
C VAL A 119 -12.43 28.28 16.81
N ARG A 120 -12.42 29.41 17.51
CA ARG A 120 -13.37 29.66 18.60
C ARG A 120 -14.81 29.63 18.11
N LEU A 121 -15.09 30.24 16.97
CA LEU A 121 -16.41 30.21 16.35
C LEU A 121 -16.79 28.78 15.94
N ALA A 122 -15.89 28.01 15.32
CA ALA A 122 -16.12 26.59 15.02
C ALA A 122 -16.39 25.76 16.28
N SER A 123 -15.67 26.04 17.36
CA SER A 123 -15.86 25.40 18.68
C SER A 123 -17.21 25.74 19.29
N ALA A 124 -17.65 27.00 19.17
CA ALA A 124 -18.96 27.45 19.63
C ALA A 124 -20.12 26.86 18.81
N LEU A 125 -19.88 26.57 17.52
CA LEU A 125 -20.83 25.92 16.62
C LEU A 125 -20.72 24.39 16.65
N TRP A 126 -19.80 23.85 17.44
CA TRP A 126 -19.53 22.42 17.54
C TRP A 126 -20.70 21.66 18.15
N ILE A 127 -20.88 20.45 17.65
CA ILE A 127 -21.94 19.52 18.03
C ILE A 127 -21.87 19.11 19.50
N ASN A 128 -20.68 18.99 20.06
CA ASN A 128 -20.45 18.61 21.47
C ASN A 128 -19.93 19.81 22.27
N ARG A 129 -20.72 20.89 22.38
CA ARG A 129 -20.37 22.09 23.18
C ARG A 129 -20.14 21.80 24.68
N HIS A 130 -20.47 20.60 25.17
CA HIS A 130 -20.45 20.19 26.58
C HIS A 130 -19.10 20.35 27.33
N ARG A 131 -18.02 20.81 26.68
CA ARG A 131 -16.72 21.04 27.30
C ARG A 131 -16.33 22.52 27.47
N GLU A 132 -17.19 23.47 27.09
CA GLU A 132 -16.87 24.92 27.11
C GLU A 132 -15.55 25.27 26.39
N SER A 133 -15.06 24.39 25.51
CA SER A 133 -13.76 24.56 24.90
C SER A 133 -13.75 25.69 23.88
N HIS A 134 -12.73 26.53 23.98
CA HIS A 134 -12.44 27.60 23.05
C HIS A 134 -11.56 27.15 21.87
N ASP A 135 -10.99 25.94 21.93
CA ASP A 135 -10.20 25.34 20.85
C ASP A 135 -10.50 23.83 20.74
N LEU A 136 -11.59 23.54 20.05
CA LEU A 136 -12.04 22.19 19.67
C LEU A 136 -10.90 21.31 19.13
N PHE A 137 -10.02 21.86 18.29
CA PHE A 137 -9.02 21.04 17.61
C PHE A 137 -7.92 20.64 18.60
N GLN A 138 -7.50 21.58 19.46
CA GLN A 138 -6.58 21.26 20.55
C GLN A 138 -7.17 20.24 21.52
N ASP A 139 -8.43 20.40 21.92
CA ASP A 139 -9.16 19.45 22.78
C ASP A 139 -9.19 18.03 22.22
N ILE A 140 -9.38 17.91 20.91
CA ILE A 140 -9.34 16.61 20.23
C ILE A 140 -7.92 16.04 20.33
N LEU A 141 -6.90 16.81 19.93
CA LEU A 141 -5.50 16.36 19.93
C LEU A 141 -4.98 16.00 21.31
N ASP A 142 -5.37 16.73 22.36
CA ASP A 142 -5.00 16.40 23.75
C ASP A 142 -5.54 15.02 24.18
N GLY A 143 -6.61 14.55 23.52
CA GLY A 143 -7.16 13.21 23.68
C GLY A 143 -6.33 12.08 23.07
N ASP A 144 -5.42 12.37 22.14
CA ASP A 144 -4.55 11.38 21.47
C ASP A 144 -3.50 10.80 22.42
N LYS A 145 -3.07 11.58 23.43
CA LYS A 145 -1.96 11.23 24.34
C LYS A 145 -0.66 10.80 23.59
N GLY A 146 -0.51 11.20 22.33
CA GLY A 146 0.65 10.87 21.48
C GLY A 146 0.66 9.46 20.89
N LEU A 147 -0.51 8.83 20.70
CA LEU A 147 -0.61 7.48 20.15
C LEU A 147 -0.58 7.45 18.61
N ASP A 148 -1.07 8.48 17.94
CA ASP A 148 -1.08 8.56 16.47
C ASP A 148 0.16 9.27 15.89
N SER A 149 0.70 8.75 14.80
CA SER A 149 1.93 9.26 14.17
C SER A 149 1.76 10.58 13.42
N THR A 150 0.53 11.05 13.18
CA THR A 150 0.24 12.32 12.49
C THR A 150 -0.97 13.03 13.10
N PRO A 151 -0.83 14.28 13.60
CA PRO A 151 -1.93 15.05 14.18
C PRO A 151 -3.13 15.21 13.23
N LEU A 152 -2.86 15.35 11.93
CA LEU A 152 -3.90 15.46 10.91
C LEU A 152 -4.77 14.20 10.86
N ARG A 153 -4.17 13.00 10.83
CA ARG A 153 -4.93 11.74 10.72
C ARG A 153 -5.77 11.48 11.97
N PHE A 154 -5.20 11.72 13.15
CA PHE A 154 -5.93 11.58 14.40
C PHE A 154 -7.16 12.51 14.44
N LEU A 155 -6.94 13.78 14.13
CA LEU A 155 -8.00 14.79 14.08
C LEU A 155 -9.13 14.36 13.13
N CYS A 156 -8.76 13.85 11.94
CA CYS A 156 -9.71 13.39 10.94
C CYS A 156 -10.54 12.20 11.45
N ASN A 157 -9.88 11.20 12.01
CA ASN A 157 -10.53 10.00 12.55
C ASN A 157 -11.49 10.35 13.69
N ALA A 158 -11.08 11.23 14.60
CA ALA A 158 -11.89 11.67 15.73
C ALA A 158 -13.16 12.41 15.27
N ILE A 159 -13.01 13.40 14.38
CA ILE A 159 -14.14 14.16 13.83
C ILE A 159 -15.07 13.23 13.03
N ALA A 160 -14.51 12.38 12.15
CA ALA A 160 -15.28 11.47 11.34
C ALA A 160 -16.09 10.48 12.19
N ALA A 161 -15.48 9.88 13.22
CA ALA A 161 -16.15 8.95 14.12
C ALA A 161 -17.34 9.60 14.84
N LEU A 162 -17.19 10.84 15.31
CA LEU A 162 -18.26 11.57 15.99
C LEU A 162 -19.43 11.90 15.05
N TYR A 163 -19.13 12.39 13.85
CA TYR A 163 -20.19 12.67 12.86
C TYR A 163 -20.85 11.42 12.32
N ASN A 164 -20.11 10.33 12.09
CA ASN A 164 -20.69 9.08 11.61
C ASN A 164 -21.71 8.53 12.63
N LYS A 165 -21.36 8.51 13.92
CA LYS A 165 -22.30 8.13 15.00
C LYS A 165 -23.56 9.00 15.01
N ARG A 166 -23.40 10.32 14.86
CA ARG A 166 -24.56 11.24 14.83
C ARG A 166 -25.40 11.06 13.57
N ILE A 167 -24.78 10.90 12.41
CA ILE A 167 -25.45 10.66 11.13
C ILE A 167 -26.25 9.35 11.19
N GLU A 168 -25.68 8.29 11.74
CA GLU A 168 -26.36 7.01 11.97
C GLU A 168 -27.56 7.17 12.91
N HIS A 169 -27.39 7.91 14.01
CA HIS A 169 -28.47 8.19 14.94
C HIS A 169 -29.63 8.96 14.28
N VAL A 170 -29.32 10.02 13.51
CA VAL A 170 -30.34 10.77 12.75
C VAL A 170 -31.02 9.89 11.70
N ARG A 171 -30.28 9.02 11.01
CA ARG A 171 -30.88 8.04 10.08
C ARG A 171 -31.83 7.07 10.78
N ALA A 172 -31.48 6.60 11.98
CA ALA A 172 -32.33 5.69 12.76
C ALA A 172 -33.64 6.37 13.22
N LEU A 173 -33.56 7.64 13.64
CA LEU A 173 -34.72 8.47 14.01
C LEU A 173 -35.68 8.70 12.82
N VAL A 174 -35.16 8.80 11.59
CA VAL A 174 -36.00 8.95 10.39
C VAL A 174 -36.74 7.65 10.02
N VAL A 175 -36.21 6.48 10.41
CA VAL A 175 -36.75 5.16 10.04
C VAL A 175 -37.69 4.59 11.10
N THR A 176 -37.64 5.06 12.35
CA THR A 176 -38.50 4.58 13.44
C THR A 176 -39.28 5.73 14.09
N PRO A 177 -40.63 5.69 14.18
CA PRO A 177 -41.37 6.66 14.98
C PRO A 177 -41.00 6.51 16.46
N PRO A 178 -41.03 7.58 17.26
CA PRO A 178 -40.36 7.59 18.56
C PRO A 178 -41.12 6.75 19.57
N THR A 179 -40.57 5.57 19.89
CA THR A 179 -40.90 4.88 21.14
C THR A 179 -39.90 5.36 22.19
N THR A 180 -40.42 6.11 23.15
CA THR A 180 -39.74 6.68 24.30
C THR A 180 -38.75 5.70 24.95
N THR A 181 -37.47 6.00 24.85
CA THR A 181 -36.49 5.59 25.86
C THR A 181 -35.56 6.78 26.14
N HIS A 182 -35.61 7.21 27.40
CA HIS A 182 -34.81 8.29 27.97
C HIS A 182 -33.31 8.10 27.67
N SER A 183 -32.71 9.04 26.95
CA SER A 183 -31.29 9.34 27.08
C SER A 183 -31.08 10.84 26.85
N LEU A 184 -30.28 11.42 27.73
CA LEU A 184 -29.99 12.83 27.92
C LEU A 184 -29.49 13.49 26.64
N VAL A 185 -30.34 14.27 25.97
CA VAL A 185 -29.91 15.35 25.08
C VAL A 185 -30.86 16.52 25.29
N ASP A 186 -30.28 17.66 25.68
CA ASP A 186 -30.97 18.92 25.89
C ASP A 186 -31.94 19.28 24.77
N THR A 187 -33.09 19.78 25.21
CA THR A 187 -34.21 20.34 24.45
C THR A 187 -33.80 21.27 23.30
N LEU A 188 -34.07 20.85 22.06
CA LEU A 188 -34.44 21.74 20.96
C LEU A 188 -35.73 21.22 20.31
N PRO A 189 -36.72 22.08 20.00
CA PRO A 189 -38.00 21.66 19.44
C PRO A 189 -37.84 21.06 18.03
N ASP A 190 -38.59 19.98 17.79
CA ASP A 190 -38.63 18.98 16.72
C ASP A 190 -38.69 19.46 15.24
N SER A 191 -38.41 20.72 14.92
CA SER A 191 -38.42 21.24 13.53
C SER A 191 -37.03 21.53 12.95
N THR A 192 -35.94 21.23 13.67
CA THR A 192 -34.58 21.71 13.33
C THR A 192 -33.50 20.64 13.38
N LEU A 193 -33.85 19.35 13.28
CA LEU A 193 -32.82 18.31 13.21
C LEU A 193 -32.08 18.41 11.86
N PRO A 194 -30.74 18.60 11.86
CA PRO A 194 -29.98 18.64 10.62
C PRO A 194 -30.03 17.27 9.94
N THR A 195 -30.26 17.28 8.63
CA THR A 195 -30.29 16.10 7.79
C THR A 195 -28.92 15.39 7.75
N PRO A 196 -28.88 14.09 7.42
CA PRO A 196 -27.62 13.35 7.24
C PRO A 196 -26.64 14.02 6.26
N THR A 197 -27.16 14.67 5.21
CA THR A 197 -26.37 15.39 4.20
C THR A 197 -25.83 16.71 4.72
N GLU A 198 -26.60 17.42 5.54
CA GLU A 198 -26.15 18.64 6.24
C GLU A 198 -25.05 18.34 7.24
N LEU A 199 -25.21 17.27 8.03
CA LEU A 199 -24.19 16.81 8.97
C LEU A 199 -22.91 16.36 8.26
N ALA A 200 -23.02 15.68 7.13
CA ALA A 200 -21.85 15.32 6.32
C ALA A 200 -21.12 16.57 5.77
N SER A 201 -21.87 17.58 5.33
CA SER A 201 -21.30 18.84 4.85
C SER A 201 -20.62 19.60 5.99
N GLN A 202 -21.25 19.65 7.17
CA GLN A 202 -20.69 20.26 8.36
C GLN A 202 -19.38 19.59 8.80
N ARG A 203 -19.35 18.25 8.78
CA ARG A 203 -18.15 17.45 9.04
C ARG A 203 -17.01 17.82 8.09
N ASP A 204 -17.27 17.83 6.79
CA ASP A 204 -16.24 18.07 5.78
C ASP A 204 -15.69 19.49 5.88
N ASN A 205 -16.54 20.48 6.13
CA ASN A 205 -16.13 21.86 6.37
C ASN A 205 -15.31 22.00 7.66
N LEU A 206 -15.65 21.26 8.72
CA LEU A 206 -14.89 21.28 9.96
C LEU A 206 -13.52 20.61 9.83
N LEU A 207 -13.42 19.53 9.05
CA LEU A 207 -12.14 18.91 8.67
C LEU A 207 -11.25 19.88 7.89
N LEU A 208 -11.83 20.64 6.95
CA LEU A 208 -11.12 21.69 6.22
C LEU A 208 -10.55 22.76 7.17
N ILE A 209 -11.38 23.24 8.11
CA ILE A 209 -10.97 24.24 9.10
C ILE A 209 -9.82 23.69 9.98
N GLY A 210 -9.96 22.46 10.48
CA GLY A 210 -8.95 21.81 11.32
C GLY A 210 -7.62 21.57 10.59
N GLY A 211 -7.67 21.14 9.33
CA GLY A 211 -6.46 20.95 8.51
C GLY A 211 -5.71 22.27 8.26
N LEU A 212 -6.43 23.36 7.95
CA LEU A 212 -5.82 24.68 7.80
C LEU A 212 -5.27 25.24 9.12
N TRP A 213 -5.90 24.91 10.25
CA TRP A 213 -5.40 25.24 11.57
C TRP A 213 -4.08 24.51 11.91
N LEU A 214 -4.01 23.20 11.65
CA LEU A 214 -2.79 22.40 11.81
C LEU A 214 -1.63 22.92 10.95
N LEU A 215 -1.93 23.29 9.70
CA LEU A 215 -0.95 23.91 8.80
C LEU A 215 -0.40 25.22 9.38
N ALA A 216 -1.28 26.09 9.88
CA ALA A 216 -0.88 27.36 10.45
C ALA A 216 -0.07 27.22 11.76
N LYS A 217 -0.25 26.11 12.49
CA LYS A 217 0.54 25.74 13.66
C LYS A 217 1.88 25.07 13.31
N GLY A 218 2.09 24.72 12.04
CA GLY A 218 3.28 23.97 11.60
C GLY A 218 3.26 22.49 12.04
N GLN A 219 2.10 21.96 12.41
CA GLN A 219 1.93 20.57 12.88
C GLN A 219 1.54 19.61 11.74
N CYS A 220 1.44 20.10 10.51
CA CYS A 220 1.15 19.33 9.31
C CYS A 220 1.97 19.82 8.13
N ASP A 221 2.49 18.90 7.32
CA ASP A 221 3.17 19.21 6.07
C ASP A 221 2.17 19.69 5.00
N PRO A 222 2.48 20.73 4.19
CA PRO A 222 1.60 21.19 3.13
C PRO A 222 1.23 20.10 2.12
N SER A 223 2.17 19.20 1.79
CA SER A 223 1.94 18.13 0.80
C SER A 223 0.96 17.11 1.34
N GLN A 224 1.12 16.71 2.61
CA GLN A 224 0.17 15.83 3.30
C GLN A 224 -1.24 16.43 3.34
N LEU A 225 -1.33 17.74 3.60
CA LEU A 225 -2.61 18.44 3.64
C LEU A 225 -3.28 18.53 2.25
N ILE A 226 -2.50 18.74 1.18
CA ILE A 226 -3.02 18.76 -0.18
C ILE A 226 -3.62 17.40 -0.56
N VAL A 227 -2.91 16.31 -0.26
CA VAL A 227 -3.41 14.94 -0.50
C VAL A 227 -4.71 14.72 0.28
N PHE A 228 -4.72 15.08 1.56
CA PHE A 228 -5.91 14.98 2.40
C PHE A 228 -7.12 15.75 1.83
N PHE A 229 -6.92 17.00 1.39
CA PHE A 229 -8.02 17.78 0.80
C PHE A 229 -8.47 17.23 -0.56
N ALA A 230 -7.55 16.67 -1.35
CA ALA A 230 -7.92 15.99 -2.60
C ALA A 230 -8.83 14.78 -2.33
N GLU A 231 -8.46 13.94 -1.38
CA GLU A 231 -9.27 12.78 -0.94
C GLU A 231 -10.65 13.23 -0.42
N LEU A 232 -10.70 14.27 0.42
CA LEU A 232 -11.95 14.83 0.94
C LEU A 232 -12.86 15.37 -0.18
N LEU A 233 -12.27 16.00 -1.22
CA LEU A 233 -13.01 16.48 -2.39
C LEU A 233 -13.53 15.33 -3.25
N GLU A 234 -12.75 14.28 -3.47
CA GLU A 234 -13.18 13.08 -4.19
C GLU A 234 -14.34 12.37 -3.48
N GLU A 235 -14.25 12.21 -2.16
CA GLU A 235 -15.34 11.69 -1.35
C GLU A 235 -16.61 12.54 -1.48
N ARG A 236 -16.48 13.88 -1.38
CA ARG A 236 -17.62 14.79 -1.52
C ARG A 236 -18.27 14.70 -2.89
N GLN A 237 -17.47 14.65 -3.96
CA GLN A 237 -17.96 14.49 -5.34
C GLN A 237 -18.65 13.15 -5.56
N SER A 238 -18.17 12.07 -4.93
CA SER A 238 -18.85 10.77 -4.99
C SER A 238 -20.24 10.79 -4.34
N ARG A 239 -20.42 11.58 -3.26
CA ARG A 239 -21.70 11.74 -2.54
C ARG A 239 -22.71 12.66 -3.23
N THR A 240 -22.24 13.66 -3.98
CA THR A 240 -23.08 14.67 -4.65
C THR A 240 -23.41 14.35 -6.11
N LYS A 241 -22.85 13.29 -6.70
CA LYS A 241 -23.22 12.85 -8.05
C LYS A 241 -24.61 12.21 -8.07
N SER A 242 -25.64 13.05 -8.05
CA SER A 242 -26.90 12.73 -8.71
C SER A 242 -26.58 12.62 -10.21
N LYS A 243 -26.68 11.42 -10.79
CA LYS A 243 -26.55 11.20 -12.24
C LYS A 243 -27.47 12.15 -13.03
N ARG A 244 -28.57 12.59 -12.41
CA ARG A 244 -29.55 13.54 -12.94
C ARG A 244 -29.01 14.97 -13.02
N ASP A 245 -28.23 15.43 -12.05
CA ASP A 245 -27.75 16.83 -12.00
C ASP A 245 -26.60 17.03 -13.00
N VAL A 246 -25.75 16.01 -13.15
CA VAL A 246 -24.74 15.96 -14.22
C VAL A 246 -25.42 15.91 -15.59
N ALA A 247 -26.49 15.13 -15.73
CA ALA A 247 -27.26 15.07 -16.97
C ALA A 247 -28.01 16.38 -17.27
N LEU A 248 -28.55 17.08 -16.27
CA LEU A 248 -29.24 18.37 -16.43
C LEU A 248 -28.29 19.51 -16.79
N TYR A 249 -27.14 19.59 -16.12
CA TYR A 249 -26.09 20.57 -16.48
C TYR A 249 -25.58 20.34 -17.91
N LEU A 250 -25.32 19.09 -18.27
CA LEU A 250 -24.97 18.73 -19.63
C LEU A 250 -26.11 19.09 -20.59
N ALA A 251 -27.36 18.76 -20.29
CA ALA A 251 -28.51 19.10 -21.12
C ALA A 251 -28.72 20.61 -21.30
N GLU A 252 -28.49 21.44 -20.27
CA GLU A 252 -28.53 22.91 -20.37
C GLU A 252 -27.41 23.46 -21.26
N GLN A 253 -26.19 22.91 -21.15
CA GLN A 253 -25.07 23.26 -22.02
C GLN A 253 -25.34 22.82 -23.47
N TYR A 254 -26.01 21.68 -23.67
CA TYR A 254 -26.39 21.16 -24.98
C TYR A 254 -27.57 21.88 -25.64
N ALA A 255 -28.49 22.44 -24.85
CA ALA A 255 -29.62 23.23 -25.37
C ALA A 255 -29.20 24.58 -25.96
N GLN A 256 -28.00 25.08 -25.62
CA GLN A 256 -27.53 26.40 -26.06
C GLN A 256 -26.65 26.36 -27.32
N HIS A 257 -26.14 25.19 -27.75
CA HIS A 257 -25.24 25.08 -28.90
C HIS A 257 -25.40 23.76 -29.67
N GLU A 258 -26.28 23.75 -30.69
CA GLU A 258 -26.51 22.57 -31.56
C GLU A 258 -25.23 22.05 -32.25
N SER A 259 -24.27 22.91 -32.59
CA SER A 259 -23.00 22.50 -33.19
C SER A 259 -22.09 21.74 -32.21
N LEU A 260 -22.13 22.09 -30.91
CA LEU A 260 -21.35 21.41 -29.88
C LEU A 260 -21.87 20.00 -29.61
N LEU A 261 -23.16 19.73 -29.86
CA LEU A 261 -23.76 18.41 -29.68
C LEU A 261 -23.25 17.41 -30.73
N ALA A 262 -23.06 17.85 -31.98
CA ALA A 262 -22.43 17.02 -33.00
C ALA A 262 -20.97 16.71 -32.66
N ASP A 263 -20.18 17.73 -32.28
CA ASP A 263 -18.77 17.58 -31.94
C ASP A 263 -18.54 16.70 -30.70
N THR A 264 -19.39 16.83 -29.68
CA THR A 264 -19.33 15.99 -28.48
C THR A 264 -19.79 14.55 -28.75
N LEU A 265 -20.83 14.34 -29.57
CA LEU A 265 -21.22 13.00 -30.01
C LEU A 265 -20.11 12.32 -30.83
N ASP A 266 -19.44 13.06 -31.71
CA ASP A 266 -18.33 12.53 -32.50
C ASP A 266 -17.10 12.25 -31.63
N TYR A 267 -16.80 13.10 -30.65
CA TYR A 267 -15.78 12.82 -29.63
C TYR A 267 -16.10 11.52 -28.86
N PHE A 268 -17.33 11.35 -28.38
CA PHE A 268 -17.70 10.13 -27.64
C PHE A 268 -17.74 8.88 -28.53
N LYS A 269 -18.14 9.01 -29.80
CA LYS A 269 -18.04 7.90 -30.78
C LYS A 269 -16.59 7.52 -31.05
N GLN A 270 -15.71 8.50 -31.22
CA GLN A 270 -14.28 8.26 -31.40
C GLN A 270 -13.70 7.57 -30.16
N GLN A 271 -14.01 8.07 -28.96
CA GLN A 271 -13.56 7.45 -27.71
C GLN A 271 -14.10 6.02 -27.52
N ALA A 272 -15.36 5.77 -27.92
CA ALA A 272 -15.95 4.43 -27.89
C ALA A 272 -15.24 3.48 -28.87
N ASN A 273 -14.91 3.95 -30.08
CA ASN A 273 -14.18 3.17 -31.08
C ASN A 273 -12.73 2.90 -30.65
N GLU A 274 -12.05 3.87 -30.04
CA GLU A 274 -10.71 3.68 -29.47
C GLU A 274 -10.73 2.65 -28.34
N LYS A 275 -11.73 2.70 -27.44
CA LYS A 275 -11.91 1.67 -26.41
C LYS A 275 -12.22 0.29 -27.00
N ALA A 276 -13.05 0.21 -28.03
CA ALA A 276 -13.36 -1.05 -28.70
C ALA A 276 -12.13 -1.65 -29.41
N THR A 277 -11.33 -0.83 -30.07
CA THR A 277 -10.07 -1.28 -30.71
C THR A 277 -9.04 -1.70 -29.68
N HIS A 278 -8.91 -0.95 -28.57
CA HIS A 278 -8.05 -1.34 -27.45
C HIS A 278 -8.51 -2.66 -26.83
N GLY A 279 -9.82 -2.85 -26.65
CA GLY A 279 -10.42 -4.10 -26.17
C GLY A 279 -10.08 -5.28 -27.07
N LYS A 280 -10.22 -5.13 -28.40
CA LYS A 280 -9.82 -6.17 -29.37
C LYS A 280 -8.33 -6.49 -29.29
N ARG A 281 -7.46 -5.47 -29.17
CA ARG A 281 -6.00 -5.68 -29.02
C ARG A 281 -5.66 -6.44 -27.74
N LEU A 282 -6.27 -6.08 -26.61
CA LEU A 282 -6.11 -6.79 -25.35
C LEU A 282 -6.57 -8.24 -25.47
N GLN A 283 -7.71 -8.48 -26.13
CA GLN A 283 -8.24 -9.81 -26.33
C GLN A 283 -7.32 -10.66 -27.22
N SER A 284 -6.81 -10.12 -28.32
CA SER A 284 -5.81 -10.82 -29.15
C SER A 284 -4.50 -11.09 -28.40
N ALA A 285 -4.06 -10.16 -27.54
CA ALA A 285 -2.89 -10.37 -26.69
C ALA A 285 -3.12 -11.48 -25.63
N LEU A 286 -4.33 -11.53 -25.07
CA LEU A 286 -4.72 -12.59 -24.14
C LEU A 286 -4.74 -13.95 -24.84
N GLU A 287 -5.38 -14.06 -26.01
CA GLU A 287 -5.42 -15.29 -26.81
C GLU A 287 -4.01 -15.77 -27.18
N HIS A 288 -3.12 -14.84 -27.55
CA HIS A 288 -1.73 -15.17 -27.85
C HIS A 288 -0.99 -15.70 -26.61
N SER A 289 -1.14 -15.04 -25.46
CA SER A 289 -0.55 -15.49 -24.20
C SER A 289 -1.07 -16.86 -23.76
N GLU A 290 -2.36 -17.14 -23.96
CA GLU A 290 -2.96 -18.44 -23.65
C GLU A 290 -2.41 -19.55 -24.56
N GLN A 291 -2.22 -19.26 -25.85
CA GLN A 291 -1.59 -20.18 -26.80
C GLN A 291 -0.13 -20.46 -26.43
N GLU A 292 0.64 -19.45 -26.05
CA GLU A 292 2.01 -19.62 -25.56
C GLU A 292 2.06 -20.45 -24.28
N ALA A 293 1.16 -20.19 -23.33
CA ALA A 293 1.06 -20.96 -22.10
C ALA A 293 0.71 -22.43 -22.39
N ALA A 294 -0.20 -22.70 -23.33
CA ALA A 294 -0.52 -24.05 -23.76
C ALA A 294 0.70 -24.75 -24.41
N ARG A 295 1.45 -24.04 -25.26
CA ARG A 295 2.68 -24.55 -25.88
C ARG A 295 3.78 -24.85 -24.85
N LEU A 296 3.96 -23.98 -23.86
CA LEU A 296 4.93 -24.21 -22.79
C LEU A 296 4.53 -25.40 -21.91
N ARG A 297 3.23 -25.59 -21.65
CA ARG A 297 2.72 -26.77 -20.92
C ARG A 297 3.04 -28.06 -21.67
N THR A 298 2.83 -28.11 -22.99
CA THR A 298 3.15 -29.32 -23.79
C THR A 298 4.67 -29.59 -23.83
N GLN A 299 5.49 -28.53 -23.90
CA GLN A 299 6.95 -28.68 -23.79
C GLN A 299 7.38 -29.23 -22.43
N ILE A 300 6.77 -28.75 -21.33
CA ILE A 300 7.06 -29.27 -19.98
C ILE A 300 6.70 -30.74 -19.88
N THR A 301 5.55 -31.17 -20.41
CA THR A 301 5.15 -32.58 -20.37
C THR A 301 6.11 -33.46 -21.17
N GLU A 302 6.59 -32.98 -22.31
CA GLU A 302 7.56 -33.72 -23.14
C GLU A 302 8.95 -33.79 -22.48
N LEU A 303 9.40 -32.69 -21.87
CA LEU A 303 10.66 -32.67 -21.10
C LEU A 303 10.60 -33.61 -19.89
N LYS A 304 9.45 -33.69 -19.21
CA LYS A 304 9.25 -34.67 -18.13
C LYS A 304 9.36 -36.10 -18.63
N ARG A 305 8.68 -36.44 -19.73
CA ARG A 305 8.74 -37.77 -20.36
C ARG A 305 10.18 -38.15 -20.71
N THR A 306 10.90 -37.25 -21.39
CA THR A 306 12.30 -37.49 -21.79
C THR A 306 13.25 -37.62 -20.59
N THR A 307 13.04 -36.83 -19.53
CA THR A 307 13.81 -36.96 -18.28
C THR A 307 13.56 -38.31 -17.62
N GLU A 308 12.32 -38.78 -17.59
CA GLU A 308 11.95 -40.06 -17.03
C GLU A 308 12.58 -41.23 -17.82
N GLU A 309 12.54 -41.16 -19.16
CA GLU A 309 13.23 -42.13 -20.03
C GLU A 309 14.75 -42.16 -19.82
N GLN A 310 15.38 -40.99 -19.69
CA GLN A 310 16.81 -40.90 -19.38
C GLN A 310 17.12 -41.46 -18.00
N SER A 311 16.28 -41.21 -17.00
CA SER A 311 16.46 -41.73 -15.63
C SER A 311 16.38 -43.26 -15.60
N GLN A 312 15.47 -43.86 -16.37
CA GLN A 312 15.36 -45.32 -16.51
C GLN A 312 16.61 -45.89 -17.18
N ARG A 313 17.15 -45.20 -18.19
CA ARG A 313 18.36 -45.62 -18.88
C ARG A 313 19.61 -45.53 -17.99
N ILE A 314 19.71 -44.50 -17.16
CA ILE A 314 20.76 -44.38 -16.15
C ILE A 314 20.67 -45.54 -15.15
N ALA A 315 19.48 -45.81 -14.60
CA ALA A 315 19.29 -46.92 -13.67
C ALA A 315 19.64 -48.28 -14.28
N ALA A 316 19.34 -48.50 -15.57
CA ALA A 316 19.72 -49.72 -16.28
C ALA A 316 21.26 -49.85 -16.43
N LEU A 317 21.94 -48.76 -16.77
CA LEU A 317 23.41 -48.74 -16.88
C LEU A 317 24.10 -48.89 -15.51
N GLU A 318 23.53 -48.33 -14.44
CA GLU A 318 24.00 -48.54 -13.06
C GLU A 318 23.84 -50.01 -12.64
N ALA A 319 22.72 -50.65 -13.01
CA ALA A 319 22.52 -52.08 -12.78
C ALA A 319 23.49 -52.95 -13.59
N GLU A 320 23.88 -52.53 -14.79
CA GLU A 320 24.86 -53.25 -15.62
C GLU A 320 26.28 -53.08 -15.08
N THR A 321 26.67 -51.86 -14.71
CA THR A 321 27.99 -51.59 -14.11
C THR A 321 28.19 -52.31 -12.78
N THR A 322 27.16 -52.37 -11.93
CA THR A 322 27.22 -53.14 -10.68
C THR A 322 27.36 -54.64 -10.94
N LYS A 323 26.65 -55.20 -11.93
CA LYS A 323 26.85 -56.60 -12.35
C LYS A 323 28.27 -56.84 -12.87
N LEU A 324 28.79 -55.97 -13.73
CA LEU A 324 30.14 -56.10 -14.26
C LEU A 324 31.19 -56.04 -13.14
N LEU A 325 31.04 -55.13 -12.17
CA LEU A 325 31.90 -55.07 -11.00
C LEU A 325 31.88 -56.38 -10.21
N HIS A 326 30.69 -56.93 -9.93
CA HIS A 326 30.57 -58.22 -9.24
C HIS A 326 31.25 -59.35 -10.01
N THR A 327 31.03 -59.45 -11.33
CA THR A 327 31.68 -60.49 -12.15
C THR A 327 33.20 -60.33 -12.18
N PHE A 328 33.70 -59.10 -12.13
CA PHE A 328 35.13 -58.82 -12.08
C PHE A 328 35.72 -59.22 -10.72
N GLU A 329 35.02 -58.95 -9.62
CA GLU A 329 35.41 -59.40 -8.28
C GLU A 329 35.47 -60.93 -8.18
N GLU A 330 34.45 -61.64 -8.70
CA GLU A 330 34.44 -63.11 -8.78
C GLU A 330 35.63 -63.64 -9.57
N GLN A 331 35.91 -63.07 -10.75
CA GLN A 331 37.08 -63.44 -11.56
C GLN A 331 38.40 -63.22 -10.81
N GLN A 332 38.53 -62.12 -10.04
CA GLN A 332 39.72 -61.90 -9.21
C GLN A 332 39.86 -62.95 -8.10
N LEU A 333 38.76 -63.36 -7.47
CA LEU A 333 38.77 -64.40 -6.45
C LEU A 333 39.15 -65.76 -7.04
N ASP A 334 38.61 -66.12 -8.20
CA ASP A 334 38.97 -67.34 -8.92
C ASP A 334 40.44 -67.37 -9.31
N GLU A 335 40.97 -66.25 -9.85
CA GLU A 335 42.39 -66.14 -10.18
C GLU A 335 43.29 -66.23 -8.94
N ARG A 336 42.88 -65.63 -7.81
CA ARG A 336 43.61 -65.80 -6.54
C ARG A 336 43.59 -67.25 -6.07
N ALA A 337 42.43 -67.91 -6.14
CA ALA A 337 42.27 -69.32 -5.76
C ALA A 337 43.15 -70.25 -6.62
N LYS A 338 43.19 -70.02 -7.94
CA LYS A 338 44.09 -70.74 -8.86
C LYS A 338 45.57 -70.52 -8.49
N ARG A 339 45.96 -69.27 -8.21
CA ARG A 339 47.34 -68.95 -7.80
C ARG A 339 47.73 -69.61 -6.49
N THR A 340 46.86 -69.63 -5.49
CA THR A 340 47.12 -70.31 -4.21
C THR A 340 47.23 -71.82 -4.41
N HIS A 341 46.34 -72.43 -5.19
CA HIS A 341 46.40 -73.86 -5.49
C HIS A 341 47.70 -74.24 -6.23
N LEU A 342 48.12 -73.44 -7.22
CA LEU A 342 49.41 -73.63 -7.90
C LEU A 342 50.60 -73.47 -6.95
N ARG A 343 50.54 -72.51 -6.02
CA ARG A 343 51.57 -72.32 -4.99
C ARG A 343 51.64 -73.50 -4.02
N ASP A 344 50.51 -74.05 -3.60
CA ASP A 344 50.47 -75.21 -2.71
C ASP A 344 50.99 -76.47 -3.41
N ASN A 345 50.59 -76.70 -4.66
CA ASN A 345 51.13 -77.79 -5.47
C ASN A 345 52.66 -77.68 -5.65
N THR A 346 53.16 -76.48 -5.96
CA THR A 346 54.62 -76.27 -6.08
C THR A 346 55.33 -76.42 -4.73
N GLY A 347 54.71 -76.02 -3.62
CA GLY A 347 55.21 -76.27 -2.27
C GLY A 347 55.30 -77.76 -1.93
N GLN A 348 54.25 -78.53 -2.23
CA GLN A 348 54.22 -79.97 -2.04
C GLN A 348 55.27 -80.68 -2.90
N VAL A 349 55.43 -80.30 -4.17
CA VAL A 349 56.46 -80.87 -5.06
C VAL A 349 57.86 -80.57 -4.52
N LYS A 350 58.13 -79.33 -4.06
CA LYS A 350 59.42 -78.96 -3.47
C LYS A 350 59.71 -79.74 -2.18
N ALA A 351 58.73 -79.88 -1.29
CA ALA A 351 58.89 -80.64 -0.06
C ALA A 351 59.16 -82.13 -0.34
N ARG A 352 58.44 -82.72 -1.30
CA ARG A 352 58.66 -84.11 -1.71
C ARG A 352 60.05 -84.33 -2.32
N ALA A 353 60.50 -83.42 -3.18
CA ALA A 353 61.84 -83.47 -3.76
C ALA A 353 62.93 -83.29 -2.70
N PHE A 354 62.72 -82.40 -1.72
CA PHE A 354 63.66 -82.19 -0.62
C PHE A 354 63.80 -83.44 0.25
N ASN A 355 62.69 -84.09 0.60
CA ASN A 355 62.72 -85.32 1.41
C ASN A 355 63.45 -86.45 0.68
N LEU A 356 63.14 -86.67 -0.61
CA LEU A 356 63.82 -87.68 -1.42
C LEU A 356 65.34 -87.46 -1.45
N LEU A 357 65.77 -86.22 -1.73
CA LEU A 357 67.20 -85.90 -1.80
C LEU A 357 67.89 -86.05 -0.45
N THR A 358 67.24 -85.66 0.64
CA THR A 358 67.88 -85.56 1.95
C THR A 358 67.88 -86.89 2.70
N GLU A 359 66.74 -87.58 2.73
CA GLU A 359 66.56 -88.80 3.52
C GLU A 359 66.96 -90.04 2.71
N ASP A 360 66.52 -90.15 1.47
CA ASP A 360 66.62 -91.41 0.72
C ASP A 360 67.86 -91.50 -0.18
N VAL A 361 68.43 -90.36 -0.59
CA VAL A 361 69.58 -90.33 -1.52
C VAL A 361 70.89 -89.96 -0.83
N LEU A 362 70.88 -88.91 -0.01
CA LEU A 362 72.10 -88.35 0.56
C LEU A 362 72.68 -89.21 1.70
N GLU A 363 71.84 -89.88 2.49
CA GLU A 363 72.29 -90.77 3.57
C GLU A 363 73.01 -92.03 3.02
N PRO A 364 72.47 -92.78 2.03
CA PRO A 364 73.18 -93.90 1.41
C PRO A 364 74.47 -93.49 0.68
N LEU A 365 74.49 -92.31 0.04
CA LEU A 365 75.70 -91.81 -0.61
C LEU A 365 76.80 -91.45 0.39
N LYS A 366 76.46 -90.87 1.55
CA LYS A 366 77.42 -90.66 2.64
C LYS A 366 77.98 -91.99 3.16
N LEU A 367 77.12 -93.00 3.34
CA LEU A 367 77.53 -94.34 3.78
C LEU A 367 78.45 -95.00 2.73
N SER A 368 78.13 -94.87 1.45
CA SER A 368 78.97 -95.35 0.34
C SER A 368 80.35 -94.68 0.34
N LEU A 369 80.40 -93.34 0.46
CA LEU A 369 81.64 -92.58 0.55
C LEU A 369 82.47 -93.00 1.77
N SER A 370 81.84 -93.22 2.92
CA SER A 370 82.51 -93.70 4.13
C SER A 370 83.08 -95.12 3.98
N ALA A 371 82.44 -95.97 3.17
CA ALA A 371 82.91 -97.33 2.88
C ALA A 371 84.12 -97.35 1.93
N LEU A 372 84.19 -96.37 1.01
CA LEU A 372 85.31 -96.18 0.09
C LEU A 372 86.53 -95.53 0.74
N GLN A 373 86.35 -94.67 1.75
CA GLN A 373 87.44 -93.97 2.44
C GLN A 373 88.21 -94.81 3.48
N ARG A 374 87.86 -96.09 3.67
CA ARG A 374 88.56 -96.99 4.60
C ARG A 374 89.91 -97.44 4.03
N GLU A 375 90.88 -97.73 4.91
CA GLU A 375 92.23 -98.21 4.54
C GLU A 375 92.23 -99.43 3.61
N LYS A 376 91.19 -100.27 3.69
CA LYS A 376 90.81 -101.24 2.65
C LYS A 376 89.41 -100.90 2.15
N PRO A 377 89.24 -100.36 0.93
CA PRO A 377 87.94 -99.95 0.44
C PRO A 377 87.01 -101.16 0.24
N LYS A 378 85.78 -101.06 0.73
CA LYS A 378 84.73 -102.08 0.52
C LYS A 378 83.87 -101.69 -0.67
N THR A 379 84.39 -101.93 -1.87
CA THR A 379 83.76 -101.53 -3.15
C THR A 379 82.37 -102.11 -3.36
N GLU A 380 82.13 -103.37 -2.98
CA GLU A 380 80.83 -104.02 -3.11
C GLU A 380 79.76 -103.38 -2.21
N VAL A 381 80.14 -103.02 -0.97
CA VAL A 381 79.23 -102.33 -0.04
C VAL A 381 78.93 -100.92 -0.54
N ALA A 382 79.92 -100.23 -1.09
CA ALA A 382 79.72 -98.90 -1.66
C ALA A 382 78.81 -98.93 -2.91
N ALA A 383 78.98 -99.92 -3.79
CA ALA A 383 78.15 -100.13 -4.96
C ALA A 383 76.69 -100.40 -4.56
N HIS A 384 76.47 -101.28 -3.58
CA HIS A 384 75.11 -101.58 -3.11
C HIS A 384 74.38 -100.35 -2.54
N HIS A 385 75.06 -99.49 -1.78
CA HIS A 385 74.43 -98.27 -1.27
C HIS A 385 74.14 -97.23 -2.37
N ILE A 386 74.92 -97.23 -3.45
CA ILE A 386 74.64 -96.40 -4.63
C ILE A 386 73.42 -96.95 -5.39
N GLU A 387 73.33 -98.27 -5.56
CA GLU A 387 72.16 -98.92 -6.17
C GLU A 387 70.87 -98.61 -5.40
N LEU A 388 70.89 -98.67 -4.06
CA LEU A 388 69.74 -98.30 -3.24
C LEU A 388 69.32 -96.83 -3.42
N ALA A 389 70.28 -95.91 -3.55
CA ALA A 389 69.98 -94.51 -3.84
C ALA A 389 69.36 -94.33 -5.24
N VAL A 390 69.88 -95.06 -6.24
CA VAL A 390 69.35 -95.05 -7.61
C VAL A 390 67.93 -95.63 -7.66
N GLU A 391 67.67 -96.77 -7.01
CA GLU A 391 66.33 -97.35 -6.93
C GLU A 391 65.32 -96.40 -6.27
N SER A 392 65.73 -95.68 -5.24
CA SER A 392 64.87 -94.68 -4.59
C SER A 392 64.53 -93.52 -5.53
N ILE A 393 65.51 -92.99 -6.24
CA ILE A 393 65.31 -91.95 -7.26
C ILE A 393 64.37 -92.44 -8.37
N GLU A 394 64.60 -93.64 -8.90
CA GLU A 394 63.77 -94.22 -9.96
C GLU A 394 62.31 -94.48 -9.54
N LYS A 395 62.10 -94.78 -8.26
CA LYS A 395 60.76 -95.04 -7.71
C LYS A 395 59.94 -93.75 -7.58
N ASP A 396 60.56 -92.67 -7.09
CA ASP A 396 59.85 -91.41 -6.83
C ASP A 396 59.90 -90.40 -7.98
N ILE A 397 60.90 -90.51 -8.86
CA ILE A 397 61.05 -89.69 -10.06
C ILE A 397 60.83 -90.58 -11.29
N LYS A 398 59.56 -90.71 -11.69
CA LYS A 398 59.13 -91.61 -12.78
C LYS A 398 59.82 -91.38 -14.14
N TRP A 399 60.35 -90.17 -14.39
CA TRP A 399 61.04 -89.81 -15.63
C TRP A 399 62.56 -90.10 -15.60
N PHE A 400 63.09 -90.62 -14.49
CA PHE A 400 64.49 -91.07 -14.41
C PHE A 400 64.72 -92.47 -15.02
N LYS A 401 63.64 -93.14 -15.44
CA LYS A 401 63.65 -94.45 -16.13
C LYS A 401 63.74 -94.35 -17.66
N GLU A 402 63.68 -93.13 -18.21
CA GLU A 402 64.00 -92.83 -19.62
C GLU A 402 65.46 -92.37 -19.72
#